data_AF-A0A7S3N1S5-F1
#
_entry.id   AF-A0A7S3N1S5-F1
#
_cell.length_a   1.000
_cell.length_b   1.000
_cell.length_c   1.000
_cell.angle_alpha   90.00
_cell.angle_beta   90.00
_cell.angle_gamma   90.00
#
_symmetry.space_group_name_H-M   'P 1'
#
loop_
_entity.id
_entity.type
_entity.pdbx_description
1 polymer ?
#
loop_
_entity_poly.entity_id
_entity_poly.type
_entity_poly.pdbx_seq_one_letter_code
_entity_poly.pdbx_strand_id
1 'polypeptide(L)'
;MIETLKQIDLKEYGSKQWFSQHENLDRLNIQAHKNAMGASDEFVMDQFVSHDKVSLLVESLLTAEVWKQKVFPLIKEDVAKISSLKSYICMYHEASICNLLEIMLYHRTACENSEDALVELIDYCYRKFVAITHKADEYEKRRDKAPEKVDPRAYLEQNAVEELEKQAEEIDLSCSMIALSLVRFITDHLESLSVPVVHQLMENNDMPCMLVPLLELKPWLRKNAKGETEKFEDQKWQVVPPSESSKLTKIEAQIWLSIYNMFLSQDGNRKYEITTFRKSNLLRLRKYLNEQLLDQLPMLTAMLRALEEMSMMGDNPIGQTNSFIVQQLPEMRVKIMRDRDWPAIAKYQMQNFFNTEVNNPKDELDSLMKLYSSDAYDNFMDDPKCACCGDGATQRCSRCKGEWYCSRECQLKQWKQHKKMCEMLSQMKQEETKRKEVQREVIKEQQEAKKKPLIEELN
;
A
#
# COMPACT_ATOMS: atom_id res chain seq x y z
N MET A 1 -0.70 13.73 -16.96
CA MET A 1 -0.05 12.60 -16.24
C MET A 1 -0.94 11.37 -16.17
N ILE A 2 -2.21 11.51 -15.77
CA ILE A 2 -3.14 10.35 -15.69
C ILE A 2 -3.53 9.82 -17.09
N GLU A 3 -3.79 10.70 -18.05
CA GLU A 3 -4.10 10.32 -19.45
C GLU A 3 -2.99 9.48 -20.11
N THR A 4 -1.74 9.70 -19.71
CA THR A 4 -0.58 9.01 -20.28
C THR A 4 -0.35 7.62 -19.71
N LEU A 5 -1.09 7.22 -18.66
CA LEU A 5 -0.99 5.90 -18.05
C LEU A 5 -1.52 4.83 -19.02
N LYS A 6 -0.73 3.77 -19.19
CA LYS A 6 -1.03 2.67 -20.11
C LYS A 6 -0.88 1.33 -19.41
N GLN A 7 -1.53 0.31 -19.96
CA GLN A 7 -1.31 -1.06 -19.56
C GLN A 7 0.11 -1.47 -19.95
N ILE A 8 0.86 -2.04 -19.01
CA ILE A 8 2.21 -2.58 -19.23
C ILE A 8 2.13 -4.07 -19.02
N ASP A 9 2.47 -4.86 -20.05
CA ASP A 9 2.50 -6.31 -19.93
C ASP A 9 3.53 -6.74 -18.88
N LEU A 10 3.21 -7.83 -18.16
CA LEU A 10 4.06 -8.37 -17.10
C LEU A 10 5.49 -8.65 -17.58
N LYS A 11 5.69 -9.00 -18.86
CA LYS A 11 7.03 -9.21 -19.43
C LYS A 11 7.90 -7.96 -19.34
N GLU A 12 7.32 -6.76 -19.43
CA GLU A 12 7.99 -5.46 -19.36
C GLU A 12 8.00 -4.87 -17.93
N TYR A 13 7.60 -5.65 -16.92
CA TYR A 13 7.68 -5.25 -15.50
C TYR A 13 9.15 -5.04 -15.08
N GLY A 14 9.46 -3.86 -14.55
CA GLY A 14 10.85 -3.44 -14.26
C GLY A 14 11.61 -2.82 -15.44
N SER A 15 10.98 -2.68 -16.62
CA SER A 15 11.56 -1.93 -17.74
C SER A 15 11.65 -0.43 -17.46
N LYS A 16 12.38 0.32 -18.31
CA LYS A 16 12.45 1.80 -18.22
C LYS A 16 11.06 2.45 -18.36
N GLN A 17 10.21 1.89 -19.22
CA GLN A 17 8.83 2.36 -19.40
C GLN A 17 8.03 2.15 -18.11
N TRP A 18 8.16 0.96 -17.50
CA TRP A 18 7.50 0.64 -16.25
C TRP A 18 7.95 1.56 -15.11
N PHE A 19 9.27 1.79 -14.95
CA PHE A 19 9.79 2.69 -13.91
C PHE A 19 9.28 4.12 -14.08
N SER A 20 9.20 4.63 -15.31
CA SER A 20 8.65 5.97 -15.57
C SER A 20 7.17 6.06 -15.21
N GLN A 21 6.39 5.00 -15.48
CA GLN A 21 4.99 4.95 -15.08
C GLN A 21 4.82 4.82 -13.57
N HIS A 22 5.63 4.00 -12.90
CA HIS A 22 5.64 3.90 -11.44
C HIS A 22 5.97 5.24 -10.77
N GLU A 23 6.98 5.96 -11.27
CA GLU A 23 7.30 7.32 -10.81
C GLU A 23 6.11 8.27 -10.90
N ASN A 24 5.38 8.23 -12.03
CA ASN A 24 4.20 9.07 -12.21
C ASN A 24 3.09 8.70 -11.22
N LEU A 25 2.88 7.40 -10.97
CA LEU A 25 1.89 6.90 -10.02
C LEU A 25 2.25 7.27 -8.58
N ASP A 26 3.52 7.17 -8.20
CA ASP A 26 3.99 7.59 -6.87
C ASP A 26 3.81 9.09 -6.64
N ARG A 27 4.09 9.93 -7.65
CA ARG A 27 3.82 11.37 -7.57
C ARG A 27 2.34 11.67 -7.39
N LEU A 28 1.47 10.96 -8.13
CA LEU A 28 0.02 11.09 -7.99
C LEU A 28 -0.44 10.64 -6.61
N ASN A 29 0.13 9.56 -6.07
CA ASN A 29 -0.15 9.07 -4.72
C ASN A 29 0.18 10.11 -3.64
N ILE A 30 1.38 10.70 -3.69
CA ILE A 30 1.77 11.78 -2.78
C ILE A 30 0.82 12.97 -2.90
N GLN A 31 0.46 13.35 -4.13
CA GLN A 31 -0.45 14.46 -4.35
C GLN A 31 -1.86 14.16 -3.81
N ALA A 32 -2.37 12.94 -3.98
CA ALA A 32 -3.66 12.52 -3.45
C ALA A 32 -3.68 12.60 -1.92
N HIS A 33 -2.65 12.10 -1.24
CA HIS A 33 -2.59 12.25 0.22
C HIS A 33 -2.47 13.70 0.67
N LYS A 34 -1.74 14.56 -0.06
CA LYS A 34 -1.68 16.00 0.24
C LYS A 34 -3.05 16.66 0.12
N ASN A 35 -3.85 16.27 -0.88
CA ASN A 35 -5.19 16.80 -1.04
C ASN A 35 -6.07 16.42 0.15
N ALA A 36 -6.04 15.14 0.55
CA ALA A 36 -6.78 14.63 1.69
C ALA A 36 -6.36 15.29 3.01
N MET A 37 -5.05 15.44 3.26
CA MET A 37 -4.54 16.11 4.46
C MET A 37 -4.87 17.61 4.50
N GLY A 38 -4.87 18.25 3.32
CA GLY A 38 -5.20 19.67 3.15
C GLY A 38 -6.69 19.97 3.12
N ALA A 39 -7.56 18.95 3.14
CA ALA A 39 -8.99 19.06 2.89
C ALA A 39 -9.32 19.91 1.65
N SER A 40 -8.51 19.77 0.60
CA SER A 40 -8.64 20.49 -0.67
C SER A 40 -9.37 19.64 -1.72
N ASP A 41 -9.66 20.22 -2.88
CA ASP A 41 -10.33 19.51 -3.98
C ASP A 41 -9.57 18.23 -4.40
N GLU A 42 -10.31 17.13 -4.52
CA GLU A 42 -9.79 15.79 -4.79
C GLU A 42 -9.59 15.51 -6.29
N PHE A 43 -8.92 16.46 -6.96
CA PHE A 43 -8.76 16.44 -8.41
C PHE A 43 -8.02 15.20 -8.93
N VAL A 44 -7.17 14.57 -8.11
CA VAL A 44 -6.46 13.34 -8.52
C VAL A 44 -7.48 12.22 -8.72
N MET A 45 -8.36 12.00 -7.74
CA MET A 45 -9.43 11.01 -7.80
C MET A 45 -10.38 11.32 -8.97
N ASP A 46 -10.83 12.57 -9.08
CA ASP A 46 -11.74 13.00 -10.15
C ASP A 46 -11.17 12.73 -11.54
N GLN A 47 -9.87 12.96 -11.75
CA GLN A 47 -9.21 12.69 -13.02
C GLN A 47 -9.07 11.19 -13.29
N PHE A 48 -8.80 10.36 -12.28
CA PHE A 48 -8.78 8.90 -12.48
C PHE A 48 -10.14 8.35 -12.87
N VAL A 49 -11.21 8.85 -12.26
CA VAL A 49 -12.59 8.47 -12.60
C VAL A 49 -12.97 9.00 -13.99
N SER A 50 -12.72 10.28 -14.27
CA SER A 50 -13.10 10.91 -15.54
C SER A 50 -12.40 10.30 -16.76
N HIS A 51 -11.18 9.77 -16.58
CA HIS A 51 -10.40 9.13 -17.65
C HIS A 51 -10.52 7.60 -17.66
N ASP A 52 -11.40 7.02 -16.84
CA ASP A 52 -11.59 5.57 -16.69
C ASP A 52 -10.26 4.82 -16.46
N LYS A 53 -9.46 5.32 -15.52
CA LYS A 53 -8.13 4.79 -15.18
C LYS A 53 -8.10 3.98 -13.89
N VAL A 54 -9.23 3.82 -13.20
CA VAL A 54 -9.29 2.97 -11.99
C VAL A 54 -9.09 1.50 -12.34
N SER A 55 -9.72 1.03 -13.42
CA SER A 55 -9.52 -0.31 -13.98
C SER A 55 -8.04 -0.59 -14.27
N LEU A 56 -7.33 0.38 -14.84
CA LEU A 56 -5.89 0.29 -15.10
C LEU A 56 -5.06 0.18 -13.82
N LEU A 57 -5.43 0.89 -12.75
CA LEU A 57 -4.75 0.76 -11.46
C LEU A 57 -4.93 -0.64 -10.88
N VAL A 58 -6.15 -1.18 -10.92
CA VAL A 58 -6.42 -2.54 -10.45
C VAL A 58 -5.66 -3.58 -11.29
N GLU A 59 -5.55 -3.38 -12.60
CA GLU A 59 -4.73 -4.25 -13.44
C GLU A 59 -3.24 -4.16 -13.11
N SER A 60 -2.72 -2.95 -12.85
CA SER A 60 -1.34 -2.73 -12.42
C SER A 60 -1.06 -3.40 -11.07
N LEU A 61 -2.02 -3.34 -10.15
CA LEU A 61 -1.98 -4.01 -8.85
C LEU A 61 -1.89 -5.53 -9.02
N LEU A 62 -2.76 -6.12 -9.84
CA LEU A 62 -2.77 -7.55 -10.12
C LEU A 62 -1.49 -8.00 -10.85
N THR A 63 -0.96 -7.16 -11.73
CA THR A 63 0.33 -7.43 -12.40
C THR A 63 1.46 -7.51 -11.39
N ALA A 64 1.51 -6.57 -10.42
CA ALA A 64 2.47 -6.60 -9.33
C ALA A 64 2.33 -7.86 -8.46
N GLU A 65 1.09 -8.22 -8.11
CA GLU A 65 0.79 -9.45 -7.35
C GLU A 65 1.32 -10.70 -8.07
N VAL A 66 0.99 -10.85 -9.37
CA VAL A 66 1.42 -12.00 -10.17
C VAL A 66 2.93 -12.03 -10.33
N TRP A 67 3.56 -10.89 -10.57
CA TRP A 67 5.01 -10.80 -10.70
C TRP A 67 5.71 -11.26 -9.41
N LYS A 68 5.24 -10.82 -8.24
CA LYS A 68 5.77 -11.28 -6.93
C LYS A 68 5.56 -12.78 -6.69
N GLN A 69 4.46 -13.35 -7.18
CA GLN A 69 4.16 -14.78 -6.99
C GLN A 69 4.86 -15.70 -7.98
N LYS A 70 5.11 -15.25 -9.22
CA LYS A 70 5.55 -16.12 -10.32
C LYS A 70 6.95 -15.83 -10.84
N VAL A 71 7.39 -14.58 -10.81
CA VAL A 71 8.68 -14.16 -11.37
C VAL A 71 9.70 -13.93 -10.27
N PHE A 72 9.34 -13.18 -9.23
CA PHE A 72 10.24 -12.87 -8.11
C PHE A 72 10.93 -14.10 -7.50
N PRO A 73 10.24 -15.24 -7.23
CA PRO A 73 10.89 -16.43 -6.66
C PRO A 73 11.98 -17.03 -7.56
N LEU A 74 11.91 -16.79 -8.88
CA LEU A 74 12.87 -17.29 -9.87
C LEU A 74 14.09 -16.40 -10.02
N ILE A 75 14.01 -15.14 -9.60
CA ILE A 75 15.08 -14.15 -9.77
C ILE A 75 15.68 -13.66 -8.45
N LYS A 76 15.03 -13.90 -7.30
CA LYS A 76 15.41 -13.34 -6.00
C LYS A 76 16.88 -13.54 -5.62
N GLU A 77 17.45 -14.72 -5.91
CA GLU A 77 18.84 -15.03 -5.56
C GLU A 77 19.85 -14.19 -6.34
N ASP A 78 19.57 -13.92 -7.60
CA ASP A 78 20.42 -13.13 -8.48
C ASP A 78 20.23 -11.64 -8.23
N VAL A 79 18.98 -11.19 -8.09
CA VAL A 79 18.71 -9.76 -7.90
C VAL A 79 19.17 -9.26 -6.53
N ALA A 80 19.13 -10.10 -5.50
CA ALA A 80 19.69 -9.78 -4.19
C ALA A 80 21.19 -9.45 -4.24
N LYS A 81 21.94 -10.05 -5.20
CA LYS A 81 23.38 -9.81 -5.37
C LYS A 81 23.70 -8.58 -6.23
N ILE A 82 22.80 -8.23 -7.16
CA ILE A 82 23.09 -7.30 -8.25
C ILE A 82 22.38 -5.95 -8.06
N SER A 83 21.13 -5.94 -7.60
CA SER A 83 20.30 -4.71 -7.58
C SER A 83 19.26 -4.73 -6.47
N SER A 84 19.67 -4.36 -5.26
CA SER A 84 18.78 -4.28 -4.09
C SER A 84 17.69 -3.20 -4.23
N LEU A 85 18.02 -2.05 -4.84
CA LEU A 85 17.07 -0.93 -4.91
C LEU A 85 15.97 -1.14 -5.96
N LYS A 86 16.31 -1.60 -7.16
CA LYS A 86 15.30 -1.84 -8.21
C LYS A 86 14.33 -2.95 -7.85
N SER A 87 14.85 -4.03 -7.25
CA SER A 87 14.01 -5.13 -6.78
C SER A 87 13.08 -4.68 -5.68
N TYR A 88 13.58 -3.90 -4.72
CA TYR A 88 12.75 -3.27 -3.71
C TYR A 88 11.62 -2.45 -4.33
N ILE A 89 11.91 -1.58 -5.30
CA ILE A 89 10.89 -0.77 -5.98
C ILE A 89 9.86 -1.64 -6.71
N CYS A 90 10.31 -2.68 -7.41
CA CYS A 90 9.42 -3.64 -8.09
C CYS A 90 8.46 -4.33 -7.11
N MET A 91 8.91 -4.62 -5.89
CA MET A 91 8.05 -5.17 -4.84
C MET A 91 7.15 -4.10 -4.22
N TYR A 92 7.70 -2.91 -3.94
CA TYR A 92 7.01 -1.79 -3.28
C TYR A 92 5.88 -1.21 -4.13
N HIS A 93 5.98 -1.34 -5.47
CA HIS A 93 4.94 -0.88 -6.38
C HIS A 93 3.54 -1.37 -6.01
N GLU A 94 3.39 -2.61 -5.53
CA GLU A 94 2.08 -3.11 -5.07
C GLU A 94 1.50 -2.26 -3.93
N ALA A 95 2.34 -1.87 -2.96
CA ALA A 95 1.94 -1.01 -1.85
C ALA A 95 1.61 0.40 -2.32
N SER A 96 2.37 0.97 -3.27
CA SER A 96 2.06 2.27 -3.87
C SER A 96 0.67 2.28 -4.51
N ILE A 97 0.32 1.25 -5.28
CA ILE A 97 -1.00 1.15 -5.91
C ILE A 97 -2.10 0.91 -4.88
N CYS A 98 -1.87 0.06 -3.87
CA CYS A 98 -2.82 -0.14 -2.78
C CYS A 98 -3.13 1.19 -2.06
N ASN A 99 -2.10 1.97 -1.69
CA ASN A 99 -2.27 3.25 -1.00
C ASN A 99 -3.07 4.23 -1.87
N LEU A 100 -2.75 4.34 -3.16
CA LEU A 100 -3.48 5.23 -4.07
C LEU A 100 -4.96 4.81 -4.20
N LEU A 101 -5.23 3.51 -4.33
CA LEU A 101 -6.60 2.97 -4.34
C LEU A 101 -7.33 3.20 -3.01
N GLU A 102 -6.63 3.12 -1.87
CA GLU A 102 -7.19 3.38 -0.55
C GLU A 102 -7.71 4.82 -0.45
N ILE A 103 -6.91 5.80 -0.86
CA ILE A 103 -7.33 7.21 -0.87
C ILE A 103 -8.50 7.42 -1.84
N MET A 104 -8.43 6.83 -3.03
CA MET A 104 -9.47 7.04 -4.03
C MET A 104 -10.82 6.45 -3.59
N LEU A 105 -10.82 5.19 -3.13
CA LEU A 105 -12.04 4.48 -2.76
C LEU A 105 -12.64 4.94 -1.44
N TYR A 106 -11.92 5.74 -0.65
CA TYR A 106 -12.53 6.50 0.44
C TYR A 106 -13.71 7.37 -0.04
N HIS A 107 -13.69 7.79 -1.31
CA HIS A 107 -14.75 8.57 -1.92
C HIS A 107 -15.78 7.68 -2.62
N ARG A 108 -17.05 7.89 -2.28
CA ARG A 108 -18.22 7.24 -2.92
C ARG A 108 -18.18 7.25 -4.44
N THR A 109 -17.79 8.38 -5.05
CA THR A 109 -17.71 8.54 -6.51
C THR A 109 -16.77 7.50 -7.14
N ALA A 110 -15.61 7.24 -6.53
CA ALA A 110 -14.69 6.25 -7.05
C ALA A 110 -15.27 4.84 -6.97
N CYS A 111 -15.92 4.48 -5.84
CA CYS A 111 -16.59 3.19 -5.69
C CYS A 111 -17.69 2.97 -6.73
N GLU A 112 -18.56 3.96 -6.96
CA GLU A 112 -19.68 3.83 -7.91
C GLU A 112 -19.21 3.74 -9.36
N ASN A 113 -18.12 4.41 -9.73
CA ASN A 113 -17.62 4.43 -11.12
C ASN A 113 -16.59 3.33 -11.42
N SER A 114 -16.22 2.49 -10.45
CA SER A 114 -15.19 1.45 -10.65
C SER A 114 -15.75 0.09 -11.08
N GLU A 115 -17.07 -0.09 -11.06
CA GLU A 115 -17.83 -1.27 -11.51
C GLU A 115 -17.02 -2.60 -11.53
N ASP A 116 -16.63 -3.08 -12.71
CA ASP A 116 -15.92 -4.34 -12.95
C ASP A 116 -14.58 -4.45 -12.20
N ALA A 117 -13.88 -3.32 -12.04
CA ALA A 117 -12.61 -3.28 -11.34
C ALA A 117 -12.77 -3.59 -9.84
N LEU A 118 -13.94 -3.33 -9.24
CA LEU A 118 -14.20 -3.70 -7.85
C LEU A 118 -14.31 -5.22 -7.66
N VAL A 119 -14.83 -5.95 -8.64
CA VAL A 119 -14.91 -7.43 -8.59
C VAL A 119 -13.49 -8.01 -8.48
N GLU A 120 -12.57 -7.51 -9.31
CA GLU A 120 -11.15 -7.88 -9.30
C GLU A 120 -10.44 -7.48 -8.00
N LEU A 121 -10.74 -6.28 -7.49
CA LEU A 121 -10.14 -5.76 -6.27
C LEU A 121 -10.60 -6.53 -5.03
N ILE A 122 -11.88 -6.90 -4.95
CA ILE A 122 -12.43 -7.73 -3.86
C ILE A 122 -11.74 -9.11 -3.87
N ASP A 123 -11.50 -9.67 -5.04
CA ASP A 123 -10.79 -10.93 -5.20
C ASP A 123 -9.30 -10.85 -4.83
N TYR A 124 -8.65 -9.73 -5.14
CA TYR A 124 -7.31 -9.41 -4.62
C TYR A 124 -7.28 -9.33 -3.09
N CYS A 125 -8.21 -8.59 -2.47
CA CYS A 125 -8.30 -8.47 -1.02
C CYS A 125 -8.51 -9.84 -0.36
N TYR A 126 -9.40 -10.66 -0.94
CA TYR A 126 -9.65 -12.02 -0.45
C TYR A 126 -8.38 -12.87 -0.47
N ARG A 127 -7.60 -12.85 -1.56
CA ARG A 127 -6.31 -13.57 -1.63
C ARG A 127 -5.33 -13.12 -0.56
N LYS A 128 -5.25 -11.83 -0.26
CA LYS A 128 -4.40 -11.31 0.83
C LYS A 128 -4.84 -11.86 2.20
N PHE A 129 -6.15 -11.92 2.44
CA PHE A 129 -6.70 -12.49 3.67
C PHE A 129 -6.44 -13.99 3.80
N VAL A 130 -6.61 -14.74 2.71
CA VAL A 130 -6.26 -16.16 2.64
C VAL A 130 -4.77 -16.37 2.90
N ALA A 131 -3.89 -15.55 2.32
CA ALA A 131 -2.45 -15.63 2.56
C ALA A 131 -2.08 -15.40 4.03
N ILE A 132 -2.70 -14.42 4.70
CA ILE A 132 -2.50 -14.19 6.14
C ILE A 132 -2.97 -15.39 6.96
N THR A 133 -4.17 -15.88 6.69
CA THR A 133 -4.74 -17.00 7.44
C THR A 133 -3.99 -18.31 7.24
N HIS A 134 -3.34 -18.51 6.08
CA HIS A 134 -2.43 -19.63 5.87
C HIS A 134 -1.20 -19.57 6.78
N LYS A 135 -0.78 -18.37 7.18
CA LYS A 135 0.33 -18.12 8.12
C LYS A 135 -0.14 -17.89 9.57
N ALA A 136 -1.33 -18.38 9.94
CA ALA A 136 -1.93 -18.12 11.26
C ALA A 136 -0.98 -18.44 12.42
N ASP A 137 -0.34 -19.62 12.42
CA ASP A 137 0.60 -20.03 13.47
C ASP A 137 1.78 -19.05 13.63
N GLU A 138 2.25 -18.43 12.54
CA GLU A 138 3.33 -17.45 12.59
C GLU A 138 2.86 -16.14 13.23
N TYR A 139 1.69 -15.66 12.84
CA TYR A 139 1.12 -14.42 13.40
C TYR A 139 0.74 -14.60 14.88
N GLU A 140 0.21 -15.76 15.29
CA GLU A 140 -0.03 -16.07 16.70
C GLU A 140 1.26 -16.06 17.51
N LYS A 141 2.33 -16.69 16.99
CA LYS A 141 3.65 -16.65 17.64
C LYS A 141 4.18 -15.23 17.77
N ARG A 142 4.12 -14.42 16.69
CA ARG A 142 4.55 -13.01 16.68
C ARG A 142 3.77 -12.17 17.71
N ARG A 143 2.47 -12.44 17.89
CA ARG A 143 1.58 -11.76 18.84
C ARG A 143 1.85 -12.17 20.30
N ASP A 144 2.03 -13.45 20.56
CA ASP A 144 2.02 -13.99 21.92
C ASP A 144 3.43 -14.11 22.52
N LYS A 145 4.47 -14.20 21.69
CA LYS A 145 5.86 -14.38 22.14
C LYS A 145 6.76 -13.33 21.54
N ALA A 146 7.65 -12.78 22.37
CA ALA A 146 8.74 -11.95 21.89
C ALA A 146 9.66 -12.79 20.97
N PRO A 147 10.21 -12.20 19.90
CA PRO A 147 11.19 -12.89 19.07
C PRO A 147 12.39 -13.30 19.92
N GLU A 148 12.97 -14.45 19.58
CA GLU A 148 14.20 -14.91 20.24
C GLU A 148 15.30 -13.85 20.07
N LYS A 149 16.15 -13.69 21.09
CA LYS A 149 17.27 -12.75 21.03
C LYS A 149 18.27 -13.24 20.00
N VAL A 150 18.16 -12.70 18.79
CA VAL A 150 19.12 -12.91 17.72
C VAL A 150 20.44 -12.23 18.11
N ASP A 151 21.55 -12.95 18.06
CA ASP A 151 22.89 -12.38 18.28
C ASP A 151 23.10 -11.21 17.29
N PRO A 152 23.51 -10.02 17.74
CA PRO A 152 23.87 -8.91 16.85
C PRO A 152 24.82 -9.30 15.71
N ARG A 153 25.65 -10.34 15.89
CA ARG A 153 26.52 -10.88 14.83
C ARG A 153 25.76 -11.58 13.71
N ALA A 154 24.61 -12.18 13.98
CA ALA A 154 23.78 -12.80 12.95
C ALA A 154 23.19 -11.78 11.96
N TYR A 155 23.01 -10.51 12.37
CA TYR A 155 22.65 -9.42 11.45
C TYR A 155 23.78 -9.04 10.48
N LEU A 156 25.04 -9.30 10.85
CA LEU A 156 26.19 -9.10 9.97
C LEU A 156 26.38 -10.27 8.99
N GLU A 157 25.82 -11.43 9.32
CA GLU A 157 25.84 -12.66 8.51
C GLU A 157 24.57 -12.82 7.66
N GLN A 158 23.58 -11.93 7.83
CA GLN A 158 22.30 -12.01 7.14
C GLN A 158 22.51 -11.85 5.63
N ASN A 159 22.02 -12.84 4.88
CA ASN A 159 22.25 -12.87 3.44
C ASN A 159 21.32 -11.85 2.75
N ALA A 160 21.79 -11.21 1.67
CA ALA A 160 21.01 -10.19 0.95
C ALA A 160 19.64 -10.70 0.48
N VAL A 161 19.52 -12.01 0.24
CA VAL A 161 18.25 -12.68 -0.10
C VAL A 161 17.26 -12.67 1.07
N GLU A 162 17.73 -12.95 2.29
CA GLU A 162 16.87 -13.00 3.48
C GLU A 162 16.32 -11.62 3.83
N GLU A 163 17.14 -10.57 3.68
CA GLU A 163 16.70 -9.19 3.85
C GLU A 163 15.63 -8.80 2.80
N LEU A 164 15.84 -9.20 1.54
CA LEU A 164 14.88 -8.94 0.46
C LEU A 164 13.55 -9.68 0.69
N GLU A 165 13.59 -10.91 1.18
CA GLU A 165 12.39 -11.68 1.54
C GLU A 165 11.65 -11.03 2.71
N LYS A 166 12.39 -10.58 3.75
CA LYS A 166 11.78 -9.86 4.87
C LYS A 166 11.10 -8.57 4.42
N GLN A 167 11.74 -7.80 3.55
CA GLN A 167 11.13 -6.60 2.95
C GLN A 167 9.86 -6.95 2.16
N ALA A 168 9.88 -8.03 1.38
CA ALA A 168 8.71 -8.52 0.67
C ALA A 168 7.55 -8.87 1.64
N GLU A 169 7.85 -9.54 2.76
CA GLU A 169 6.85 -9.87 3.77
C GLU A 169 6.26 -8.63 4.44
N GLU A 170 7.08 -7.61 4.74
CA GLU A 170 6.61 -6.35 5.32
C GLU A 170 5.72 -5.57 4.34
N ILE A 171 6.08 -5.56 3.05
CA ILE A 171 5.25 -5.00 1.99
C ILE A 171 3.92 -5.76 1.88
N ASP A 172 3.95 -7.09 1.88
CA ASP A 172 2.75 -7.92 1.79
C ASP A 172 1.81 -7.72 2.98
N LEU A 173 2.36 -7.61 4.20
CA LEU A 173 1.57 -7.26 5.38
C LEU A 173 0.91 -5.90 5.20
N SER A 174 1.68 -4.89 4.77
CA SER A 174 1.17 -3.52 4.57
C SER A 174 0.04 -3.48 3.54
N CYS A 175 0.21 -4.18 2.41
CA CYS A 175 -0.84 -4.32 1.38
C CYS A 175 -2.08 -5.02 1.94
N SER A 176 -1.90 -6.01 2.80
CA SER A 176 -3.01 -6.73 3.42
C SER A 176 -3.77 -5.88 4.44
N MET A 177 -3.09 -4.97 5.15
CA MET A 177 -3.76 -4.02 6.05
C MET A 177 -4.55 -2.98 5.26
N ILE A 178 -4.00 -2.48 4.15
CA ILE A 178 -4.75 -1.61 3.22
C ILE A 178 -5.95 -2.37 2.64
N ALA A 179 -5.81 -3.65 2.30
CA ALA A 179 -6.92 -4.47 1.79
C ALA A 179 -8.13 -4.51 2.74
N LEU A 180 -7.92 -4.42 4.06
CA LEU A 180 -9.00 -4.29 5.04
C LEU A 180 -9.71 -2.94 4.92
N SER A 181 -8.97 -1.84 4.73
CA SER A 181 -9.56 -0.52 4.44
C SER A 181 -10.33 -0.53 3.12
N LEU A 182 -9.77 -1.14 2.06
CA LEU A 182 -10.42 -1.23 0.75
C LEU A 182 -11.76 -1.96 0.86
N VAL A 183 -11.81 -3.10 1.54
CA VAL A 183 -13.06 -3.83 1.77
C VAL A 183 -14.03 -2.97 2.58
N ARG A 184 -13.57 -2.27 3.63
CA ARG A 184 -14.43 -1.38 4.40
C ARG A 184 -15.05 -0.29 3.51
N PHE A 185 -14.25 0.40 2.70
CA PHE A 185 -14.74 1.49 1.84
C PHE A 185 -15.72 1.00 0.78
N ILE A 186 -15.50 -0.19 0.22
CA ILE A 186 -16.47 -0.84 -0.66
C ILE A 186 -17.77 -1.13 0.11
N THR A 187 -17.66 -1.67 1.34
CA THR A 187 -18.86 -2.04 2.13
C THR A 187 -19.70 -0.84 2.59
N ASP A 188 -19.10 0.34 2.75
CA ASP A 188 -19.83 1.57 3.12
C ASP A 188 -20.86 1.99 2.06
N HIS A 189 -20.73 1.48 0.83
CA HIS A 189 -21.56 1.86 -0.31
C HIS A 189 -22.35 0.70 -0.92
N LEU A 190 -22.53 -0.41 -0.20
CA LEU A 190 -23.21 -1.63 -0.70
C LEU A 190 -24.54 -1.37 -1.43
N GLU A 191 -25.33 -0.41 -0.97
CA GLU A 191 -26.63 -0.07 -1.53
C GLU A 191 -26.56 0.55 -2.94
N SER A 192 -25.44 1.19 -3.29
CA SER A 192 -25.24 1.81 -4.61
C SER A 192 -24.36 0.98 -5.55
N LEU A 193 -23.80 -0.14 -5.09
CA LEU A 193 -22.97 -1.02 -5.90
C LEU A 193 -23.79 -1.95 -6.79
N SER A 194 -23.19 -2.34 -7.91
CA SER A 194 -23.79 -3.28 -8.85
C SER A 194 -23.94 -4.69 -8.23
N VAL A 195 -24.91 -5.46 -8.71
CA VAL A 195 -25.19 -6.82 -8.23
C VAL A 195 -23.96 -7.75 -8.31
N PRO A 196 -23.14 -7.75 -9.39
CA PRO A 196 -21.95 -8.57 -9.46
C PRO A 196 -20.93 -8.28 -8.35
N VAL A 197 -20.74 -7.01 -8.00
CA VAL A 197 -19.81 -6.59 -6.92
C VAL A 197 -20.28 -7.11 -5.57
N VAL A 198 -21.58 -6.95 -5.26
CA VAL A 198 -22.16 -7.47 -4.01
C VAL A 198 -22.11 -9.00 -3.96
N HIS A 199 -22.38 -9.68 -5.07
CA HIS A 199 -22.30 -11.14 -5.16
C HIS A 199 -20.86 -11.65 -4.98
N GLN A 200 -19.87 -10.97 -5.58
CA GLN A 200 -18.46 -11.30 -5.40
C GLN A 200 -18.04 -11.20 -3.93
N LEU A 201 -18.51 -10.16 -3.24
CA LEU A 201 -18.21 -9.90 -1.83
C LEU A 201 -18.86 -10.92 -0.89
N MET A 202 -20.18 -11.13 -1.05
CA MET A 202 -21.00 -11.85 -0.08
C MET A 202 -21.03 -13.36 -0.33
N GLU A 203 -21.04 -13.81 -1.59
CA GLU A 203 -21.24 -15.22 -1.93
C GLU A 203 -19.94 -15.89 -2.42
N ASN A 204 -19.26 -15.32 -3.42
CA ASN A 204 -18.05 -15.96 -3.99
C ASN A 204 -16.89 -15.99 -2.99
N ASN A 205 -16.60 -14.85 -2.35
CA ASN A 205 -15.49 -14.73 -1.42
C ASN A 205 -15.91 -14.93 0.04
N ASP A 206 -17.23 -14.95 0.33
CA ASP A 206 -17.79 -15.02 1.68
C ASP A 206 -17.01 -14.13 2.66
N MET A 207 -16.90 -12.85 2.31
CA MET A 207 -16.09 -11.89 3.06
C MET A 207 -16.46 -11.80 4.55
N PRO A 208 -17.75 -11.83 4.95
CA PRO A 208 -18.10 -11.90 6.37
C PRO A 208 -17.43 -13.09 7.06
N CYS A 209 -17.42 -14.27 6.43
CA CYS A 209 -16.77 -15.43 7.03
C CYS A 209 -15.25 -15.34 7.06
N MET A 210 -14.64 -14.69 6.07
CA MET A 210 -13.20 -14.49 6.01
C MET A 210 -12.69 -13.49 7.06
N LEU A 211 -13.46 -12.44 7.35
CA LEU A 211 -13.06 -11.38 8.28
C LEU A 211 -13.11 -11.82 9.75
N VAL A 212 -14.00 -12.76 10.12
CA VAL A 212 -14.11 -13.24 11.52
C VAL A 212 -12.81 -13.88 12.02
N PRO A 213 -12.22 -14.89 11.35
CA PRO A 213 -10.93 -15.45 11.77
C PRO A 213 -9.79 -14.43 11.81
N LEU A 214 -9.75 -13.48 10.88
CA LEU A 214 -8.72 -12.43 10.88
C LEU A 214 -8.81 -11.53 12.11
N LEU A 215 -10.02 -11.20 12.53
CA LEU A 215 -10.27 -10.43 13.75
C LEU A 215 -9.81 -11.17 15.00
N GLU A 216 -9.90 -12.50 15.02
CA GLU A 216 -9.37 -13.32 16.12
C GLU A 216 -7.84 -13.46 16.07
N LEU A 217 -7.28 -13.60 14.85
CA LEU A 217 -5.84 -13.76 14.63
C LEU A 217 -5.06 -12.51 15.03
N LYS A 218 -5.57 -11.33 14.67
CA LYS A 218 -4.96 -10.01 14.92
C LYS A 218 -3.53 -9.87 14.38
N PRO A 219 -3.30 -10.04 13.05
CA PRO A 219 -1.98 -9.97 12.44
C PRO A 219 -1.26 -8.61 12.59
N TRP A 220 -2.00 -7.54 12.90
CA TRP A 220 -1.48 -6.20 13.22
C TRP A 220 -0.96 -6.06 14.66
N LEU A 221 -0.90 -7.14 15.44
CA LEU A 221 -0.31 -7.16 16.78
C LEU A 221 0.95 -8.00 16.79
N ARG A 222 2.01 -7.50 17.44
CA ARG A 222 3.22 -8.28 17.70
C ARG A 222 3.90 -7.90 19.01
N LYS A 223 4.82 -8.74 19.46
CA LYS A 223 5.77 -8.43 20.53
C LYS A 223 7.12 -8.07 19.94
N ASN A 224 7.71 -6.99 20.41
CA ASN A 224 9.07 -6.63 20.02
C ASN A 224 10.12 -7.41 20.83
N ALA A 225 11.40 -7.25 20.51
CA ALA A 225 12.50 -7.95 21.18
C ALA A 225 12.62 -7.64 22.69
N LYS A 226 11.99 -6.57 23.16
CA LYS A 226 11.90 -6.20 24.58
C LYS A 226 10.66 -6.79 25.28
N GLY A 227 9.78 -7.45 24.54
CA GLY A 227 8.50 -7.97 25.05
C GLY A 227 7.38 -6.93 25.13
N GLU A 228 7.60 -5.73 24.60
CA GLU A 228 6.59 -4.68 24.52
C GLU A 228 5.62 -5.00 23.38
N THR A 229 4.34 -4.63 23.54
CA THR A 229 3.33 -4.83 22.51
C THR A 229 3.43 -3.72 21.48
N GLU A 230 3.57 -4.11 20.21
CA GLU A 230 3.48 -3.21 19.07
C GLU A 230 2.17 -3.45 18.33
N LYS A 231 1.55 -2.35 17.90
CA LYS A 231 0.39 -2.36 17.00
C LYS A 231 0.81 -1.76 15.66
N PHE A 232 0.33 -2.33 14.58
CA PHE A 232 0.55 -1.80 13.24
C PHE A 232 -0.49 -0.71 12.95
N GLU A 233 -0.05 0.55 12.91
CA GLU A 233 -0.89 1.70 12.58
C GLU A 233 -0.13 2.67 11.68
N ASP A 234 -0.84 3.30 10.74
CA ASP A 234 -0.28 4.26 9.78
C ASP A 234 0.93 3.68 9.02
N GLN A 235 0.79 2.43 8.58
CA GLN A 235 1.79 1.64 7.85
C GLN A 235 3.10 1.38 8.62
N LYS A 236 3.06 1.50 9.96
CA LYS A 236 4.24 1.32 10.82
C LYS A 236 3.90 0.57 12.09
N TRP A 237 4.89 -0.12 12.63
CA TRP A 237 4.79 -0.71 13.95
C TRP A 237 5.07 0.32 15.03
N GLN A 238 4.11 0.51 15.93
CA GLN A 238 4.18 1.50 17.01
C GLN A 238 4.05 0.78 18.36
N VAL A 239 4.94 1.11 19.31
CA VAL A 239 4.89 0.57 20.67
C VAL A 239 3.71 1.19 21.40
N VAL A 240 2.83 0.37 21.95
CA VAL A 240 1.64 0.84 22.67
C VAL A 240 1.84 0.70 24.18
N PRO A 241 1.72 1.79 24.97
CA PRO A 241 1.77 1.73 26.42
C PRO A 241 0.70 0.79 27.00
N PRO A 242 0.95 0.14 28.15
CA PRO A 242 -0.02 -0.77 28.77
C PRO A 242 -1.39 -0.14 29.03
N SER A 243 -1.43 1.17 29.34
CA SER A 243 -2.67 1.94 29.54
C SER A 243 -3.54 2.05 28.29
N GLU A 244 -2.94 2.01 27.10
CA GLU A 244 -3.62 2.13 25.80
C GLU A 244 -3.74 0.78 25.08
N SER A 245 -3.32 -0.32 25.73
CA SER A 245 -3.34 -1.66 25.16
C SER A 245 -4.73 -2.08 24.68
N SER A 246 -5.78 -1.61 25.35
CA SER A 246 -7.17 -1.92 25.09
C SER A 246 -7.89 -0.90 24.19
N LYS A 247 -7.19 0.16 23.75
CA LYS A 247 -7.65 1.07 22.69
C LYS A 247 -7.77 0.30 21.37
N LEU A 248 -8.90 0.45 20.69
CA LEU A 248 -9.16 -0.16 19.40
C LEU A 248 -8.23 0.44 18.33
N THR A 249 -7.64 -0.41 17.50
CA THR A 249 -6.85 0.07 16.36
C THR A 249 -7.75 0.51 15.21
N LYS A 250 -7.22 1.37 14.33
CA LYS A 250 -7.91 1.70 13.07
C LYS A 250 -8.28 0.44 12.27
N ILE A 251 -7.36 -0.52 12.21
CA ILE A 251 -7.52 -1.77 11.45
C ILE A 251 -8.65 -2.65 12.04
N GLU A 252 -8.67 -2.82 13.37
CA GLU A 252 -9.77 -3.53 14.04
C GLU A 252 -11.12 -2.84 13.78
N ALA A 253 -11.15 -1.50 13.81
CA ALA A 253 -12.35 -0.75 13.48
C ALA A 253 -12.80 -1.00 12.02
N GLN A 254 -11.88 -1.01 11.05
CA GLN A 254 -12.23 -1.31 9.65
C GLN A 254 -12.90 -2.68 9.51
N ILE A 255 -12.40 -3.71 10.20
CA ILE A 255 -12.98 -5.05 10.15
C ILE A 255 -14.39 -5.07 10.76
N TRP A 256 -14.55 -4.50 11.95
CA TRP A 256 -15.85 -4.43 12.62
C TRP A 256 -16.89 -3.71 11.78
N LEU A 257 -16.52 -2.56 11.20
CA LEU A 257 -17.41 -1.78 10.35
C LEU A 257 -17.73 -2.52 9.04
N SER A 258 -16.75 -3.22 8.45
CA SER A 258 -16.99 -4.04 7.26
C SER A 258 -18.02 -5.13 7.52
N ILE A 259 -17.86 -5.88 8.62
CA ILE A 259 -18.81 -6.93 8.99
C ILE A 259 -20.17 -6.31 9.32
N TYR A 260 -20.21 -5.21 10.07
CA TYR A 260 -21.44 -4.49 10.38
C TYR A 260 -22.20 -4.09 9.11
N ASN A 261 -21.54 -3.48 8.14
CA ASN A 261 -22.14 -3.03 6.88
C ASN A 261 -22.72 -4.22 6.07
N MET A 262 -21.98 -5.33 5.98
CA MET A 262 -22.43 -6.52 5.26
C MET A 262 -23.56 -7.27 5.99
N PHE A 263 -23.54 -7.27 7.32
CA PHE A 263 -24.48 -8.06 8.14
C PHE A 263 -25.78 -7.33 8.45
N LEU A 264 -25.76 -6.00 8.60
CA LEU A 264 -26.93 -5.23 9.02
C LEU A 264 -27.57 -4.38 7.91
N SER A 265 -26.93 -4.24 6.74
CA SER A 265 -27.59 -3.59 5.60
C SER A 265 -28.81 -4.40 5.13
N GLN A 266 -29.87 -3.70 4.72
CA GLN A 266 -31.11 -4.34 4.27
C GLN A 266 -30.88 -5.21 3.02
N ASP A 267 -29.92 -4.84 2.17
CA ASP A 267 -29.53 -5.61 1.00
C ASP A 267 -28.57 -6.76 1.33
N GLY A 268 -27.69 -6.59 2.33
CA GLY A 268 -26.83 -7.66 2.84
C GLY A 268 -27.66 -8.82 3.39
N ASN A 269 -28.64 -8.54 4.25
CA ASN A 269 -29.52 -9.58 4.84
C ASN A 269 -30.44 -10.28 3.83
N ARG A 270 -30.81 -9.62 2.73
CA ARG A 270 -31.68 -10.23 1.70
C ARG A 270 -30.91 -11.12 0.72
N LYS A 271 -29.61 -10.87 0.53
CA LYS A 271 -28.78 -11.54 -0.47
C LYS A 271 -27.77 -12.52 0.13
N TYR A 272 -27.52 -12.47 1.43
CA TYR A 272 -26.60 -13.36 2.13
C TYR A 272 -27.35 -14.47 2.85
N GLU A 273 -27.26 -15.69 2.32
CA GLU A 273 -27.89 -16.85 2.94
C GLU A 273 -27.17 -17.21 4.25
N ILE A 274 -27.88 -17.15 5.38
CA ILE A 274 -27.34 -17.56 6.69
C ILE A 274 -27.43 -19.08 6.83
N THR A 275 -26.40 -19.78 6.32
CA THR A 275 -26.23 -21.22 6.54
C THR A 275 -25.81 -21.52 7.99
N THR A 276 -25.95 -22.77 8.44
CA THR A 276 -25.48 -23.21 9.78
C THR A 276 -23.99 -22.90 9.99
N PHE A 277 -23.16 -23.05 8.95
CA PHE A 277 -21.73 -22.72 9.02
C PHE A 277 -21.49 -21.22 9.19
N ARG A 278 -22.12 -20.39 8.32
CA ARG A 278 -22.01 -18.92 8.37
C ARG A 278 -22.49 -18.37 9.71
N LYS A 279 -23.63 -18.87 10.20
CA LYS A 279 -24.18 -18.58 11.53
C LYS A 279 -23.19 -18.91 12.64
N SER A 280 -22.67 -20.14 12.67
CA SER A 280 -21.70 -20.55 13.69
C SER A 280 -20.44 -19.68 13.67
N ASN A 281 -19.99 -19.26 12.50
CA ASN A 281 -18.83 -18.40 12.38
C ASN A 281 -19.11 -16.97 12.90
N LEU A 282 -20.20 -16.34 12.47
CA LEU A 282 -20.59 -15.00 12.93
C LEU A 282 -20.83 -14.95 14.45
N LEU A 283 -21.41 -16.00 15.04
CA LEU A 283 -21.65 -16.07 16.49
C LEU A 283 -20.36 -16.06 17.32
N ARG A 284 -19.18 -16.37 16.74
CA ARG A 284 -17.88 -16.22 17.42
C ARG A 284 -17.58 -14.77 17.81
N LEU A 285 -18.17 -13.79 17.12
CA LEU A 285 -17.97 -12.38 17.38
C LEU A 285 -18.56 -11.92 18.73
N ARG A 286 -19.59 -12.61 19.24
CA ARG A 286 -20.30 -12.23 20.47
C ARG A 286 -19.37 -12.04 21.66
N LYS A 287 -18.38 -12.93 21.82
CA LYS A 287 -17.41 -12.87 22.94
C LYS A 287 -16.49 -11.64 22.90
N TYR A 288 -16.39 -10.97 21.76
CA TYR A 288 -15.56 -9.76 21.58
C TYR A 288 -16.36 -8.46 21.72
N LEU A 289 -17.69 -8.50 21.63
CA LEU A 289 -18.61 -7.37 21.79
C LEU A 289 -18.82 -7.03 23.27
N ASN A 290 -17.73 -6.67 23.95
CA ASN A 290 -17.73 -6.24 25.35
C ASN A 290 -18.01 -4.73 25.50
N GLU A 291 -18.28 -4.28 26.72
CA GLU A 291 -18.57 -2.86 27.02
C GLU A 291 -17.49 -1.92 26.48
N GLN A 292 -16.21 -2.28 26.61
CA GLN A 292 -15.11 -1.44 26.12
C GLN A 292 -15.08 -1.26 24.60
N LEU A 293 -15.44 -2.31 23.85
CA LEU A 293 -15.58 -2.21 22.39
C LEU A 293 -16.82 -1.38 22.03
N LEU A 294 -17.94 -1.61 22.72
CA LEU A 294 -19.19 -0.89 22.47
C LEU A 294 -19.09 0.60 22.84
N ASP A 295 -18.30 0.97 23.84
CA ASP A 295 -18.02 2.37 24.17
C ASP A 295 -17.25 3.07 23.04
N GLN A 296 -16.32 2.37 22.39
CA GLN A 296 -15.53 2.90 21.28
C GLN A 296 -16.28 2.85 19.93
N LEU A 297 -17.16 1.87 19.75
CA LEU A 297 -17.98 1.66 18.56
C LEU A 297 -19.46 1.39 18.93
N PRO A 298 -20.22 2.43 19.35
CA PRO A 298 -21.59 2.26 19.86
C PRO A 298 -22.57 1.63 18.86
N MET A 299 -22.34 1.82 17.55
CA MET A 299 -23.15 1.24 16.49
C MET A 299 -23.19 -0.30 16.53
N LEU A 300 -22.15 -0.95 17.06
CA LEU A 300 -22.09 -2.40 17.20
C LEU A 300 -23.10 -2.97 18.21
N THR A 301 -23.75 -2.12 19.01
CA THR A 301 -24.86 -2.55 19.89
C THR A 301 -25.99 -3.21 19.09
N ALA A 302 -26.31 -2.67 17.91
CA ALA A 302 -27.31 -3.25 17.02
C ALA A 302 -26.87 -4.63 16.50
N MET A 303 -25.57 -4.77 16.19
CA MET A 303 -24.99 -6.03 15.75
C MET A 303 -25.00 -7.08 16.85
N LEU A 304 -24.69 -6.70 18.10
CA LEU A 304 -24.79 -7.62 19.24
C LEU A 304 -26.22 -8.14 19.39
N ARG A 305 -27.23 -7.26 19.34
CA ARG A 305 -28.65 -7.67 19.41
C ARG A 305 -29.02 -8.64 18.29
N ALA A 306 -28.63 -8.34 17.04
CA ALA A 306 -28.90 -9.22 15.90
C ALA A 306 -28.21 -10.60 16.04
N LEU A 307 -26.99 -10.66 16.59
CA LEU A 307 -26.30 -11.92 16.87
C LEU A 307 -26.96 -12.71 18.01
N GLU A 308 -27.46 -12.05 19.05
CA GLU A 308 -28.24 -12.68 20.12
C GLU A 308 -29.54 -13.27 19.59
N GLU A 309 -30.30 -12.51 18.79
CA GLU A 309 -31.52 -12.97 18.13
C GLU A 309 -31.24 -14.17 17.23
N MET A 310 -30.19 -14.10 16.40
CA MET A 310 -29.76 -15.20 15.53
C MET A 310 -29.40 -16.46 16.32
N SER A 311 -28.81 -16.32 17.51
CA SER A 311 -28.48 -17.45 18.39
C SER A 311 -29.73 -18.16 18.93
N MET A 312 -30.85 -17.45 19.05
CA MET A 312 -32.12 -18.00 19.52
C MET A 312 -32.97 -18.59 18.39
N MET A 313 -32.75 -18.14 17.16
CA MET A 313 -33.41 -18.70 15.98
C MET A 313 -32.90 -20.12 15.69
N GLY A 314 -33.81 -21.05 15.39
CA GLY A 314 -33.46 -22.38 14.89
C GLY A 314 -32.75 -22.31 13.54
N ASP A 315 -32.15 -23.41 13.12
CA ASP A 315 -31.60 -23.50 11.77
C ASP A 315 -32.75 -23.55 10.77
N ASN A 316 -32.75 -22.66 9.77
CA ASN A 316 -33.75 -22.65 8.71
C ASN A 316 -33.31 -23.64 7.62
N PRO A 317 -34.03 -24.75 7.40
CA PRO A 317 -33.65 -25.74 6.39
C PRO A 317 -34.04 -25.34 4.95
N ILE A 318 -34.69 -24.18 4.77
CA ILE A 318 -35.18 -23.72 3.46
C ILE A 318 -34.14 -22.77 2.88
N GLY A 319 -33.26 -23.31 2.03
CA GLY A 319 -32.41 -22.49 1.19
C GLY A 319 -33.29 -21.63 0.27
N GLN A 320 -33.09 -20.32 0.27
CA GLN A 320 -33.74 -19.46 -0.71
C GLN A 320 -33.23 -19.86 -2.09
N THR A 321 -34.13 -20.21 -3.01
CA THR A 321 -33.76 -20.49 -4.39
C THR A 321 -33.15 -19.24 -4.99
N ASN A 322 -31.85 -19.27 -5.28
CA ASN A 322 -31.15 -18.15 -5.91
C ASN A 322 -31.90 -17.68 -7.16
N SER A 323 -32.27 -16.40 -7.18
CA SER A 323 -32.69 -15.72 -8.40
C SER A 323 -31.59 -15.88 -9.45
N PHE A 324 -31.94 -15.96 -10.73
CA PHE A 324 -30.98 -16.08 -11.81
C PHE A 324 -30.07 -14.84 -11.84
N ILE A 325 -28.89 -14.94 -11.23
CA ILE A 325 -27.87 -13.89 -11.21
C ILE A 325 -26.84 -14.23 -12.29
N VAL A 326 -26.63 -13.32 -13.23
CA VAL A 326 -25.52 -13.40 -14.19
C VAL A 326 -24.24 -13.10 -13.43
N GLN A 327 -23.42 -14.13 -13.21
CA GLN A 327 -22.15 -14.02 -12.49
C GLN A 327 -21.09 -13.41 -13.40
N GLN A 328 -20.44 -12.35 -12.91
CA GLN A 328 -19.19 -11.86 -13.45
C GLN A 328 -18.04 -12.54 -12.72
N LEU A 329 -17.09 -13.10 -13.47
CA LEU A 329 -15.88 -13.71 -12.92
C LEU A 329 -14.72 -12.71 -13.03
N PRO A 330 -13.83 -12.63 -12.04
CA PRO A 330 -12.55 -11.93 -12.20
C PRO A 330 -11.76 -12.49 -13.39
N GLU A 331 -11.54 -11.69 -14.42
CA GLU A 331 -10.84 -12.05 -15.66
C GLU A 331 -9.46 -11.40 -15.80
N MET A 332 -9.22 -10.21 -15.24
CA MET A 332 -7.97 -9.45 -15.43
C MET A 332 -6.78 -10.28 -14.98
N ARG A 333 -6.88 -10.83 -13.77
CA ARG A 333 -5.83 -11.70 -13.23
C ARG A 333 -5.62 -12.97 -14.05
N VAL A 334 -6.71 -13.57 -14.53
CA VAL A 334 -6.67 -14.77 -15.38
C VAL A 334 -5.98 -14.47 -16.71
N LYS A 335 -6.26 -13.32 -17.32
CA LYS A 335 -5.61 -12.84 -18.56
C LYS A 335 -4.10 -12.66 -18.36
N ILE A 336 -3.67 -12.09 -17.24
CA ILE A 336 -2.25 -11.93 -16.91
C ILE A 336 -1.54 -13.29 -16.77
N MET A 337 -2.22 -14.30 -16.22
CA MET A 337 -1.64 -15.65 -16.04
C MET A 337 -1.63 -16.53 -17.30
N ARG A 338 -2.48 -16.22 -18.28
CA ARG A 338 -2.75 -17.12 -19.41
C ARG A 338 -1.54 -17.24 -20.36
N ASP A 339 -1.24 -18.46 -20.77
CA ASP A 339 -0.22 -18.78 -21.78
C ASP A 339 1.17 -18.17 -21.51
N ARG A 340 1.62 -18.21 -20.24
CA ARG A 340 2.92 -17.63 -19.82
C ARG A 340 3.96 -18.71 -19.50
N ASP A 341 5.18 -18.52 -20.00
CA ASP A 341 6.39 -19.24 -19.60
C ASP A 341 7.15 -18.40 -18.56
N TRP A 342 6.92 -18.68 -17.28
CA TRP A 342 7.52 -17.91 -16.18
C TRP A 342 9.05 -17.98 -16.15
N PRO A 343 9.70 -19.15 -16.31
CA PRO A 343 11.16 -19.22 -16.44
C PRO A 343 11.72 -18.38 -17.60
N ALA A 344 11.08 -18.40 -18.78
CA ALA A 344 11.55 -17.60 -19.91
C ALA A 344 11.40 -16.09 -19.65
N ILE A 345 10.29 -15.67 -19.02
CA ILE A 345 10.05 -14.28 -18.65
C ILE A 345 11.07 -13.82 -17.59
N ALA A 346 11.29 -14.62 -16.55
CA ALA A 346 12.29 -14.34 -15.51
C ALA A 346 13.69 -14.15 -16.10
N LYS A 347 14.10 -15.04 -17.00
CA LYS A 347 15.38 -14.94 -17.72
C LYS A 347 15.47 -13.67 -18.57
N TYR A 348 14.41 -13.34 -19.32
CA TYR A 348 14.34 -12.12 -20.12
C TYR A 348 14.49 -10.86 -19.25
N GLN A 349 13.75 -10.76 -18.16
CA GLN A 349 13.82 -9.60 -17.26
C GLN A 349 15.18 -9.49 -16.59
N MET A 350 15.77 -10.61 -16.17
CA MET A 350 17.11 -10.62 -15.60
C MET A 350 18.14 -10.04 -16.57
N GLN A 351 18.11 -10.47 -17.82
CA GLN A 351 19.07 -10.05 -18.85
C GLN A 351 18.90 -8.59 -19.26
N ASN A 352 17.66 -8.10 -19.34
CA ASN A 352 17.37 -6.78 -19.92
C ASN A 352 17.21 -5.67 -18.87
N PHE A 353 16.74 -5.98 -17.66
CA PHE A 353 16.33 -4.96 -16.67
C PHE A 353 17.16 -4.98 -15.40
N PHE A 354 17.58 -6.17 -14.94
CA PHE A 354 18.29 -6.37 -13.68
C PHE A 354 19.79 -6.67 -13.83
N ASN A 355 20.34 -6.62 -15.05
CA ASN A 355 21.77 -6.80 -15.31
C ASN A 355 22.58 -5.49 -15.09
N THR A 356 23.79 -5.63 -14.55
CA THR A 356 24.79 -4.57 -14.29
C THR A 356 25.35 -3.93 -15.55
N GLU A 357 25.39 -4.63 -16.69
CA GLU A 357 25.98 -4.12 -17.93
C GLU A 357 25.07 -3.13 -18.68
N VAL A 358 23.76 -3.20 -18.47
CA VAL A 358 22.77 -2.37 -19.19
C VAL A 358 22.57 -1.01 -18.50
N ASN A 359 23.02 -0.88 -17.25
CA ASN A 359 22.60 0.18 -16.35
C ASN A 359 23.81 0.80 -15.65
N ASN A 360 24.10 2.08 -15.94
CA ASN A 360 25.09 2.83 -15.17
C ASN A 360 24.51 3.07 -13.76
N PRO A 361 25.06 2.45 -12.69
CA PRO A 361 24.44 2.47 -11.36
C PRO A 361 24.24 3.89 -10.82
N LYS A 362 25.07 4.84 -11.27
CA LYS A 362 25.00 6.26 -10.89
C LYS A 362 23.81 6.98 -11.50
N ASP A 363 23.47 6.73 -12.76
CA ASP A 363 22.35 7.42 -13.43
C ASP A 363 21.00 6.92 -12.90
N GLU A 364 20.94 5.64 -12.52
CA GLU A 364 19.78 5.05 -11.87
C GLU A 364 19.64 5.53 -10.44
N LEU A 365 20.73 5.54 -9.67
CA LEU A 365 20.72 6.09 -8.32
C LEU A 365 20.36 7.57 -8.33
N ASP A 366 20.87 8.38 -9.26
CA ASP A 366 20.53 9.81 -9.38
C ASP A 366 19.06 10.02 -9.79
N SER A 367 18.54 9.19 -10.71
CA SER A 367 17.13 9.28 -11.11
C SER A 367 16.22 8.89 -9.95
N LEU A 368 16.52 7.79 -9.26
CA LEU A 368 15.79 7.31 -8.09
C LEU A 368 15.91 8.26 -6.89
N MET A 369 17.10 8.81 -6.63
CA MET A 369 17.29 9.84 -5.62
C MET A 369 16.49 11.10 -5.96
N LYS A 370 16.37 11.52 -7.22
CA LYS A 370 15.49 12.65 -7.59
C LYS A 370 14.01 12.35 -7.34
N LEU A 371 13.57 11.08 -7.35
CA LEU A 371 12.21 10.68 -6.98
C LEU A 371 11.98 10.84 -5.48
N TYR A 372 12.85 10.23 -4.67
CA TYR A 372 12.72 10.17 -3.22
C TYR A 372 13.31 11.39 -2.46
N SER A 373 14.07 12.25 -3.13
CA SER A 373 14.66 13.48 -2.55
C SER A 373 13.95 14.76 -3.03
N SER A 374 12.81 14.64 -3.73
CA SER A 374 11.98 15.81 -3.99
C SER A 374 11.37 16.30 -2.67
N ASP A 375 11.27 17.61 -2.45
CA ASP A 375 10.66 18.22 -1.25
C ASP A 375 9.23 17.69 -0.94
N ALA A 376 8.60 16.98 -1.89
CA ALA A 376 7.32 16.31 -1.73
C ALA A 376 7.40 14.99 -0.93
N TYR A 377 8.51 14.24 -0.99
CA TYR A 377 8.76 13.01 -0.23
C TYR A 377 9.28 13.31 1.19
N ASP A 378 10.05 14.39 1.36
CA ASP A 378 10.53 14.88 2.66
C ASP A 378 9.38 15.21 3.65
N ASN A 379 8.19 15.54 3.14
CA ASN A 379 6.98 15.81 3.95
C ASN A 379 6.21 14.53 4.32
N PHE A 380 6.54 13.37 3.73
CA PHE A 380 5.95 12.06 4.02
C PHE A 380 6.84 11.16 4.89
N MET A 381 8.10 11.55 5.11
CA MET A 381 8.97 10.92 6.09
C MET A 381 8.64 11.44 7.49
N ASP A 382 8.80 10.56 8.49
CA ASP A 382 8.55 10.86 9.91
C ASP A 382 9.21 12.17 10.32
N ASP A 383 8.65 12.78 11.38
CA ASP A 383 9.30 13.88 12.09
C ASP A 383 10.80 13.58 12.21
N PRO A 384 11.64 14.42 11.58
CA PRO A 384 13.00 14.04 11.27
C PRO A 384 13.72 13.70 12.56
N LYS A 385 14.53 12.65 12.60
CA LYS A 385 15.22 12.26 13.84
C LYS A 385 16.61 12.89 13.88
N CYS A 386 17.02 13.29 15.06
CA CYS A 386 18.32 13.88 15.30
C CYS A 386 19.40 12.84 15.02
N ALA A 387 20.31 13.12 14.08
CA ALA A 387 21.41 12.21 13.72
C ALA A 387 22.32 11.83 14.91
N CYS A 388 22.29 12.61 16.00
CA CYS A 388 23.15 12.44 17.17
C CYS A 388 22.49 11.66 18.30
N CYS A 389 21.18 11.84 18.55
CA CYS A 389 20.48 11.28 19.71
C CYS A 389 19.24 10.46 19.37
N GLY A 390 18.74 10.53 18.13
CA GLY A 390 17.56 9.80 17.68
C GLY A 390 16.20 10.43 18.04
N ASP A 391 16.19 11.50 18.84
CA ASP A 391 14.97 12.24 19.20
C ASP A 391 14.44 13.08 18.03
N GLY A 392 13.18 13.55 18.12
CA GLY A 392 12.60 14.46 17.12
C GLY A 392 13.45 15.71 16.88
N ALA A 393 13.74 15.99 15.61
CA ALA A 393 14.55 17.08 15.12
C ALA A 393 13.67 18.16 14.52
N THR A 394 14.06 19.40 14.77
CA THR A 394 13.34 20.58 14.26
C THR A 394 14.22 21.44 13.36
N GLN A 395 15.53 21.14 13.30
CA GLN A 395 16.51 21.99 12.64
C GLN A 395 17.36 21.17 11.65
N ARG A 396 17.51 21.70 10.44
CA ARG A 396 18.46 21.18 9.44
C ARG A 396 19.80 21.90 9.56
N CYS A 397 20.88 21.23 9.16
CA CYS A 397 22.17 21.89 8.95
C CYS A 397 22.01 23.04 7.93
N SER A 398 22.26 24.28 8.35
CA SER A 398 22.03 25.47 7.52
C SER A 398 22.89 25.52 6.25
N ARG A 399 24.01 24.78 6.22
CA ARG A 399 24.96 24.77 5.10
C ARG A 399 24.59 23.80 3.99
N CYS A 400 24.33 22.53 4.30
CA CYS A 400 23.99 21.51 3.29
C CYS A 400 22.48 21.20 3.22
N LYS A 401 21.73 21.49 4.29
CA LYS A 401 20.33 21.09 4.52
C LYS A 401 20.06 19.58 4.41
N GLY A 402 21.11 18.75 4.50
CA GLY A 402 21.03 17.31 4.28
C GLY A 402 20.94 16.47 5.55
N GLU A 403 21.15 17.04 6.74
CA GLU A 403 21.11 16.29 8.01
C GLU A 403 20.37 17.09 9.09
N TRP A 404 19.69 16.36 9.98
CA TRP A 404 18.72 16.89 10.95
C TRP A 404 19.21 16.76 12.39
N TYR A 405 18.92 17.77 13.20
CA TYR A 405 19.30 17.85 14.60
C TYR A 405 18.17 18.42 15.45
N CYS A 406 18.01 17.90 16.67
CA CYS A 406 17.08 18.46 17.67
C CYS A 406 17.57 19.80 18.24
N SER A 407 18.89 20.01 18.27
CA SER A 407 19.52 21.23 18.77
C SER A 407 20.89 21.48 18.15
N ARG A 408 21.37 22.72 18.25
CA ARG A 408 22.72 23.11 17.81
C ARG A 408 23.83 22.35 18.57
N GLU A 409 23.57 21.92 19.79
CA GLU A 409 24.53 21.13 20.58
C GLU A 409 24.75 19.74 19.97
N CYS A 410 23.69 19.08 19.53
CA CYS A 410 23.75 17.80 18.83
C CYS A 410 24.45 17.93 17.46
N GLN A 411 24.23 19.05 16.75
CA GLN A 411 24.95 19.36 15.52
C GLN A 411 26.47 19.49 15.77
N LEU A 412 26.88 20.18 16.84
CA LEU A 412 28.29 20.37 17.17
C LEU A 412 28.98 19.07 17.61
N LYS A 413 28.27 18.20 18.34
CA LYS A 413 28.79 16.88 18.74
C LYS A 413 29.09 15.99 17.53
N GLN A 414 28.21 15.99 16.53
CA GLN A 414 28.38 15.17 15.32
C GLN A 414 29.13 15.88 14.19
N TRP A 415 29.48 17.16 14.35
CA TRP A 415 30.15 17.98 13.34
C TRP A 415 31.45 17.35 12.83
N LYS A 416 32.22 16.68 13.70
CA LYS A 416 33.47 16.01 13.29
C LYS A 416 33.26 14.93 12.22
N GLN A 417 32.12 14.24 12.26
CA GLN A 417 31.73 13.21 11.29
C GLN A 417 30.97 13.84 10.11
N HIS A 418 30.03 14.75 10.38
CA HIS A 418 29.21 15.40 9.35
C HIS A 418 30.00 16.35 8.44
N LYS A 419 31.08 17.01 8.91
CA LYS A 419 31.78 18.08 8.17
C LYS A 419 32.20 17.70 6.75
N LYS A 420 32.75 16.50 6.56
CA LYS A 420 33.21 16.03 5.24
C LYS A 420 32.03 15.82 4.28
N MET A 421 30.94 15.24 4.77
CA MET A 421 29.70 15.04 4.01
C MET A 421 28.97 16.36 3.74
N CYS A 422 28.98 17.29 4.70
CA CYS A 422 28.42 18.62 4.59
C CYS A 422 29.05 19.43 3.45
N GLU A 423 30.38 19.36 3.30
CA GLU A 423 31.12 20.08 2.26
C GLU A 423 30.81 19.51 0.87
N MET A 424 30.77 18.19 0.73
CA MET A 424 30.40 17.53 -0.53
C MET A 424 28.97 17.85 -0.95
N LEU A 425 27.99 17.72 -0.03
CA LEU A 425 26.58 18.02 -0.31
C LEU A 425 26.34 19.51 -0.62
N SER A 426 27.08 20.41 0.03
CA SER A 426 27.03 21.85 -0.26
C SER A 426 27.58 22.18 -1.63
N GLN A 427 28.63 21.51 -2.09
CA GLN A 427 29.22 21.71 -3.42
C GLN A 427 28.27 21.21 -4.51
N MET A 428 27.69 20.02 -4.35
CA MET A 428 26.71 19.47 -5.30
C MET A 428 25.49 20.39 -5.47
N LYS A 429 24.96 20.97 -4.38
CA LYS A 429 23.86 21.95 -4.46
C LYS A 429 24.25 23.25 -5.16
N GLN A 430 25.48 23.73 -4.95
CA GLN A 430 25.97 24.92 -5.65
C GLN A 430 26.12 24.66 -7.15
N GLU A 431 26.61 23.50 -7.54
CA GLU A 431 26.69 23.08 -8.95
C GLU A 431 25.31 22.91 -9.59
N GLU A 432 24.35 22.34 -8.87
CA GLU A 432 22.97 22.19 -9.34
C GLU A 432 22.27 23.55 -9.50
N THR A 433 22.51 24.48 -8.59
CA THR A 433 21.96 25.85 -8.67
C THR A 433 22.54 26.58 -9.88
N LYS A 434 23.86 26.49 -10.09
CA LYS A 434 24.52 27.05 -11.29
C LYS A 434 24.00 26.43 -12.59
N ARG A 435 23.78 25.10 -12.62
CA ARG A 435 23.17 24.43 -13.78
C ARG A 435 21.76 24.94 -14.06
N LYS A 436 20.93 25.13 -13.02
CA LYS A 436 19.57 25.68 -13.15
C LYS A 436 19.56 27.14 -13.60
N GLU A 437 20.53 27.94 -13.15
CA GLU A 437 20.70 29.33 -13.61
C GLU A 437 21.10 29.40 -15.08
N VAL A 438 22.11 28.62 -15.49
CA VAL A 438 22.52 28.51 -16.90
C VAL A 438 21.37 28.04 -17.78
N GLN A 439 20.59 27.05 -17.32
CA GLN A 439 19.45 26.54 -18.07
C GLN A 439 18.31 27.56 -18.16
N ARG A 440 18.10 28.39 -17.14
CA ARG A 440 17.13 29.51 -17.18
C ARG A 440 17.58 30.64 -18.10
N GLU A 441 18.88 30.93 -18.16
CA GLU A 441 19.45 31.91 -19.08
C GLU A 441 19.32 31.46 -20.54
N VAL A 442 19.64 30.19 -20.83
CA VAL A 442 19.46 29.60 -22.17
C VAL A 442 17.99 29.62 -22.60
N ILE A 443 17.05 29.32 -21.70
CA ILE A 443 15.61 29.39 -21.99
C ILE A 443 15.16 30.84 -22.24
N LYS A 444 15.68 31.82 -21.49
CA LYS A 444 15.40 33.24 -21.72
C LYS A 444 15.95 33.72 -23.06
N GLU A 445 17.18 33.38 -23.41
CA GLU A 445 17.78 33.73 -24.71
C GLU A 445 17.01 33.11 -25.88
N GLN A 446 16.56 31.85 -25.75
CA GLN A 446 15.73 31.20 -26.77
C GLN A 446 14.33 31.84 -26.89
N GLN A 447 13.78 32.35 -25.79
CA GLN A 447 12.51 33.08 -25.80
C GLN A 447 12.65 34.51 -26.36
N GLU A 448 13.79 35.18 -26.14
CA GLU A 448 14.11 36.49 -26.72
C GLU A 448 14.44 36.39 -28.22
N ALA A 449 15.14 35.33 -28.64
CA ALA A 449 15.39 35.03 -30.06
C ALA A 449 14.08 34.76 -30.82
N LYS A 450 13.08 34.14 -30.17
CA LYS A 450 11.73 33.95 -30.73
C LYS A 450 10.86 35.21 -30.70
N LYS A 451 11.21 36.23 -29.90
CA LYS A 451 10.49 37.50 -29.79
C LYS A 451 11.01 38.60 -30.71
N LYS A 452 12.17 38.44 -31.38
CA LYS A 452 12.58 39.31 -32.49
C LYS A 452 11.67 39.02 -33.71
N PRO A 453 10.76 39.93 -34.09
CA PRO A 453 9.84 39.71 -35.20
C PRO A 453 10.60 39.82 -36.54
N LEU A 454 10.37 38.97 -37.54
CA LEU A 454 9.22 39.04 -38.45
C LEU A 454 8.91 40.48 -38.94
N ILE A 455 9.95 41.30 -39.17
CA ILE A 455 9.86 42.64 -39.80
C ILE A 455 10.67 42.73 -41.13
N GLU A 456 11.34 41.67 -41.59
CA GLU A 456 12.13 41.73 -42.84
C GLU A 456 11.54 40.99 -44.06
N GLU A 457 10.29 40.49 -44.02
CA GLU A 457 9.66 39.82 -45.19
C GLU A 457 8.35 40.46 -45.68
N LEU A 458 8.12 41.76 -45.40
CA LEU A 458 7.08 42.54 -46.07
C LEU A 458 7.63 43.93 -46.43
N ASN A 459 8.42 44.01 -47.51
CA ASN A 459 8.55 45.17 -48.39
C ASN A 459 8.96 44.73 -49.80
#